data_AF-A0A1F7WV69-F1
#
_entry.id   AF-A0A1F7WV69-F1
#
_cell.length_a   1.000
_cell.length_b   1.000
_cell.length_c   1.000
_cell.angle_alpha   90.00
_cell.angle_beta   90.00
_cell.angle_gamma   90.00
#
_symmetry.space_group_name_H-M   'P 1'
#
loop_
_entity.id
_entity.type
_entity.pdbx_description
1 polymer ?
#
loop_
_entity_poly.entity_id
_entity_poly.type
_entity_poly.pdbx_seq_one_letter_code
_entity_poly.pdbx_strand_id
1 'polypeptide(L)'
;MKSPKLAILYGLLVWTIPFIVAIFIFPIRESNRPLFESIMPVAVVFATVIFAVLYSKKIGISSPKEGFYLGLTWILISLVIDVLMFSWGPMKMTLRAYIDDIGITYLMIPIITKGFGYLKK
;
A
#
# COMPACT_ATOMS: atom_id res chain seq x y z
N MET A 1 -0.46 -0.15 -18.60
CA MET A 1 -1.56 -0.14 -17.61
C MET A 1 -2.85 0.12 -18.35
N LYS A 2 -3.71 -0.89 -18.46
CA LYS A 2 -4.91 -0.83 -19.31
C LYS A 2 -6.04 0.06 -18.78
N SER A 3 -6.18 0.21 -17.46
CA SER A 3 -7.19 1.09 -16.85
C SER A 3 -6.58 1.95 -15.74
N PRO A 4 -6.23 3.22 -16.05
CA PRO A 4 -5.69 4.17 -15.06
C PRO A 4 -6.71 4.55 -13.99
N LYS A 5 -7.99 4.74 -14.35
CA LYS A 5 -9.06 5.09 -13.40
C LYS A 5 -9.21 4.03 -12.31
N LEU A 6 -9.24 2.75 -12.70
CA LEU A 6 -9.35 1.65 -11.75
C LEU A 6 -8.07 1.51 -10.92
N ALA A 7 -6.90 1.73 -11.51
CA ALA A 7 -5.64 1.70 -10.80
C ALA A 7 -5.58 2.77 -9.70
N ILE A 8 -6.05 4.00 -9.99
CA ILE A 8 -6.13 5.08 -9.00
C ILE A 8 -7.11 4.72 -7.88
N LEU A 9 -8.33 4.29 -8.23
CA LEU A 9 -9.34 3.91 -7.24
C LEU A 9 -8.82 2.80 -6.30
N TYR A 10 -8.20 1.76 -6.85
CA TYR A 10 -7.65 0.68 -6.04
C TYR A 10 -6.43 1.13 -5.25
N GLY A 11 -5.59 2.02 -5.78
CA GLY A 11 -4.47 2.61 -5.03
C GLY A 11 -4.95 3.38 -3.79
N LEU A 12 -6.03 4.16 -3.92
CA LEU A 12 -6.67 4.83 -2.79
C LEU A 12 -7.16 3.83 -1.74
N LEU A 13 -7.76 2.73 -2.16
CA LEU A 13 -8.24 1.69 -1.24
C LEU A 13 -7.10 0.89 -0.59
N VAL A 14 -6.01 0.66 -1.32
CA VAL A 14 -4.78 0.03 -0.79
C VAL A 14 -4.16 0.87 0.32
N TRP A 15 -4.24 2.20 0.25
CA TRP A 15 -3.85 3.09 1.34
C TRP A 15 -4.90 3.15 2.46
N THR A 16 -6.18 3.24 2.10
CA THR A 16 -7.28 3.44 3.06
C THR A 16 -7.44 2.27 4.04
N ILE A 17 -7.28 1.02 3.58
CA ILE A 17 -7.46 -0.16 4.43
C ILE A 17 -6.43 -0.21 5.58
N PRO A 18 -5.11 -0.15 5.33
CA PRO A 18 -4.11 -0.06 6.40
C PRO A 18 -4.34 1.14 7.31
N PHE A 19 -4.75 2.30 6.77
CA PHE A 19 -5.05 3.48 7.58
C PHE A 19 -6.22 3.24 8.56
N ILE A 20 -7.31 2.62 8.09
CA ILE A 20 -8.42 2.23 8.96
C ILE A 20 -7.96 1.23 10.03
N VAL A 21 -7.16 0.23 9.64
CA VAL A 21 -6.59 -0.74 10.60
C VAL A 21 -5.78 0.01 11.67
N ALA A 22 -4.91 0.93 11.26
CA ALA A 22 -4.08 1.73 12.17
C ALA A 22 -4.91 2.52 13.18
N ILE A 23 -6.04 3.12 12.76
CA ILE A 23 -6.95 3.82 13.67
C ILE A 23 -7.47 2.90 14.78
N PHE A 24 -7.92 1.69 14.41
CA PHE A 24 -8.48 0.75 15.39
C PHE A 24 -7.42 0.16 16.33
N ILE A 25 -6.20 -0.07 15.84
CA ILE A 25 -5.12 -0.69 16.63
C ILE A 25 -4.16 0.34 17.22
N PHE A 26 -4.43 1.65 17.09
CA PHE A 26 -3.53 2.69 17.58
C PHE A 26 -3.14 2.56 19.06
N PRO A 27 -4.02 2.14 20.00
CA PRO A 27 -3.63 1.89 21.39
C PRO A 27 -2.53 0.81 21.55
N ILE A 28 -2.40 -0.11 20.58
CA ILE A 28 -1.33 -1.10 20.54
C ILE A 28 0.02 -0.43 20.25
N ARG A 29 0.04 0.67 19.50
CA ARG A 29 1.28 1.40 19.21
C ARG A 29 1.98 1.88 20.49
N GLU A 30 1.21 2.36 21.46
CA GLU A 30 1.74 2.88 22.74
C GLU A 30 2.10 1.76 23.72
N SER A 31 1.35 0.65 23.71
CA SER A 31 1.54 -0.46 24.66
C SER A 31 2.50 -1.54 24.17
N ASN A 32 2.59 -1.77 22.85
CA ASN A 32 3.43 -2.77 22.21
C ASN A 32 3.73 -2.38 20.76
N ARG A 33 4.68 -1.45 20.59
CA ARG A 33 5.11 -0.94 19.29
C ARG A 33 5.54 -2.02 18.29
N PRO A 34 6.36 -3.04 18.65
CA PRO A 34 6.72 -4.11 17.72
C PRO A 34 5.52 -4.88 17.16
N LEU A 35 4.47 -5.11 17.97
CA LEU A 35 3.26 -5.76 17.51
C LEU A 35 2.48 -4.87 16.52
N PHE A 36 2.33 -3.58 16.82
CA PHE A 36 1.72 -2.62 15.90
C PHE A 36 2.47 -2.61 14.55
N GLU A 37 3.79 -2.46 14.59
CA GLU A 37 4.66 -2.43 13.40
C GLU A 37 4.67 -3.75 12.63
N SER A 38 4.34 -4.88 13.27
CA SER A 38 4.18 -6.18 12.59
C SER A 38 2.81 -6.34 11.92
N ILE A 39 1.74 -5.78 12.51
CA ILE A 39 0.38 -5.86 11.95
C ILE A 39 0.25 -4.96 10.71
N MET A 40 0.91 -3.81 10.69
CA MET A 40 0.78 -2.83 9.60
C MET A 40 1.20 -3.39 8.21
N PRO A 41 2.37 -4.05 8.05
CA PRO A 41 2.73 -4.74 6.82
C PRO A 41 1.72 -5.82 6.41
N VAL A 42 1.16 -6.57 7.36
CA VAL A 42 0.11 -7.58 7.08
C VAL A 42 -1.12 -6.92 6.46
N ALA A 43 -1.55 -5.77 6.99
CA ALA A 43 -2.67 -5.01 6.42
C ALA A 43 -2.37 -4.50 5.00
N VAL A 44 -1.15 -3.99 4.77
CA VAL A 44 -0.69 -3.52 3.44
C VAL A 44 -0.67 -4.67 2.43
N VAL A 45 -0.12 -5.83 2.82
CA VAL A 45 -0.09 -7.04 1.98
C VAL A 45 -1.51 -7.49 1.66
N PHE A 46 -2.37 -7.59 2.67
CA PHE A 46 -3.77 -8.01 2.50
C PHE A 46 -4.51 -7.13 1.49
N ALA A 47 -4.44 -5.81 1.67
CA ALA A 47 -5.07 -4.87 0.75
C ALA A 47 -4.48 -4.98 -0.66
N THR A 48 -3.15 -5.00 -0.77
CA THR A 48 -2.45 -5.08 -2.06
C THR A 48 -2.82 -6.35 -2.82
N VAL A 49 -2.82 -7.50 -2.17
CA VAL A 49 -3.15 -8.79 -2.78
C VAL A 49 -4.60 -8.79 -3.26
N ILE A 50 -5.55 -8.37 -2.43
CA ILE A 50 -6.97 -8.31 -2.81
C ILE A 50 -7.16 -7.45 -4.04
N PHE A 51 -6.64 -6.22 -4.04
CA PHE A 51 -6.83 -5.33 -5.17
C PHE A 51 -6.03 -5.76 -6.40
N ALA A 52 -4.88 -6.42 -6.26
CA ALA A 52 -4.15 -6.99 -7.38
C ALA A 52 -4.94 -8.14 -8.03
N VAL A 53 -5.57 -9.01 -7.22
CA VAL A 53 -6.48 -10.06 -7.70
C VAL A 53 -7.68 -9.44 -8.42
N LEU A 54 -8.33 -8.43 -7.82
CA LEU A 54 -9.50 -7.79 -8.43
C LEU A 54 -9.15 -7.05 -9.72
N TYR A 55 -8.00 -6.37 -9.78
CA TYR A 55 -7.53 -5.70 -10.98
C TYR A 55 -7.20 -6.72 -12.07
N SER A 56 -6.51 -7.80 -11.71
CA SER A 56 -6.17 -8.87 -12.63
C SER A 56 -7.42 -9.57 -13.18
N LYS A 57 -8.41 -9.89 -12.34
CA LYS A 57 -9.68 -10.49 -12.79
C LYS A 57 -10.49 -9.58 -13.72
N LYS A 58 -10.50 -8.27 -13.45
CA LYS A 58 -11.34 -7.31 -14.19
C LYS A 58 -10.71 -6.82 -15.49
N ILE A 59 -9.40 -6.55 -15.49
CA ILE A 59 -8.69 -5.88 -16.59
C ILE A 59 -7.51 -6.72 -17.12
N GLY A 60 -6.98 -7.62 -16.28
CA GLY A 60 -5.84 -8.47 -16.60
C GLY A 60 -4.51 -7.74 -16.53
N ILE A 61 -3.58 -8.27 -15.73
CA ILE A 61 -2.18 -7.82 -15.73
C ILE A 61 -1.43 -8.63 -16.78
N SER A 62 -1.08 -7.99 -17.90
CA SER A 62 -0.62 -8.70 -19.10
C SER A 62 0.86 -9.11 -19.07
N SER A 63 1.66 -8.49 -18.20
CA SER A 63 3.10 -8.71 -18.09
C SER A 63 3.64 -8.24 -16.72
N PRO A 64 4.83 -8.69 -16.30
CA PRO A 64 5.50 -8.17 -15.10
C PRO A 64 5.72 -6.66 -15.14
N LYS A 65 5.99 -6.09 -16.32
CA LYS A 65 6.16 -4.65 -16.52
C LYS A 65 4.87 -3.89 -16.21
N GLU A 66 3.71 -4.41 -16.66
CA GLU A 66 2.42 -3.81 -16.33
C GLU A 66 2.11 -3.90 -14.83
N GLY A 67 2.37 -5.06 -14.20
CA GLY A 67 2.20 -5.24 -12.76
C GLY A 67 3.09 -4.30 -11.94
N PHE A 68 4.33 -4.08 -12.37
CA PHE A 68 5.24 -3.13 -11.74
C PHE A 68 4.72 -1.69 -11.80
N TYR A 69 4.24 -1.22 -12.96
CA TYR A 69 3.65 0.13 -13.07
C TYR A 69 2.37 0.31 -12.27
N LEU A 70 1.55 -0.74 -12.15
CA LEU A 70 0.37 -0.73 -11.28
C LEU A 70 0.80 -0.50 -9.83
N GLY A 71 1.77 -1.27 -9.34
CA GLY A 71 2.28 -1.10 -7.99
C GLY A 71 2.98 0.24 -7.76
N LEU A 72 3.71 0.76 -8.76
CA LEU A 72 4.30 2.09 -8.72
C LEU A 72 3.22 3.18 -8.58
N THR A 73 2.08 3.00 -9.23
CA THR A 73 0.93 3.92 -9.07
C THR A 73 0.40 3.90 -7.64
N TRP A 74 0.29 2.73 -7.03
CA TRP A 74 -0.26 2.57 -5.67
C TRP A 74 0.68 3.07 -4.58
N ILE A 75 1.98 2.79 -4.68
CA ILE A 75 2.97 3.37 -3.77
C ILE A 75 3.00 4.90 -3.89
N LEU A 76 2.96 5.46 -5.11
CA LEU A 76 2.94 6.92 -5.28
C LEU A 76 1.71 7.56 -4.64
N ILE A 77 0.52 6.97 -4.80
CA ILE A 77 -0.69 7.43 -4.14
C ILE A 77 -0.51 7.42 -2.62
N SER A 78 0.01 6.32 -2.07
CA SER A 78 0.23 6.17 -0.62
C SER A 78 1.21 7.22 -0.10
N LEU A 79 2.35 7.41 -0.78
CA LEU A 79 3.36 8.40 -0.42
C LEU A 79 2.82 9.82 -0.47
N VAL A 80 2.04 10.18 -1.50
CA VAL A 80 1.47 11.53 -1.64
C VAL A 80 0.53 11.84 -0.48
N ILE A 81 -0.34 10.90 -0.12
CA ILE A 81 -1.28 11.09 1.00
C ILE A 81 -0.50 11.15 2.31
N ASP A 82 0.45 10.25 2.53
CA ASP A 82 1.23 10.21 3.77
C ASP A 82 2.07 11.46 3.96
N VAL A 83 2.68 12.01 2.90
CA VAL A 83 3.38 13.30 2.96
C VAL A 83 2.47 14.38 3.52
N LEU A 84 1.21 14.46 3.10
CA LEU A 84 0.25 15.42 3.67
C LEU A 84 -0.06 15.10 5.14
N MET A 85 -0.22 13.81 5.47
CA MET A 85 -0.60 13.37 6.82
C MET A 85 0.50 13.54 7.87
N PHE A 86 1.76 13.24 7.55
CA PHE A 86 2.86 13.33 8.52
C PHE A 86 3.47 14.73 8.62
N SER A 87 3.33 15.54 7.57
CA SER A 87 3.86 16.91 7.60
C SER A 87 2.86 17.87 8.26
N TRP A 88 1.59 17.84 7.84
CA TRP A 88 0.58 18.83 8.24
C TRP A 88 -0.62 18.20 8.94
N GLY A 89 -0.83 16.89 8.78
CA GLY A 89 -1.97 16.15 9.31
C GLY A 89 -1.79 15.61 10.73
N PRO A 90 -2.65 14.65 11.14
CA PRO A 90 -2.72 14.15 12.51
C PRO A 90 -1.60 13.17 12.88
N MET A 91 -0.81 12.69 11.90
CA MET A 91 0.26 11.70 12.09
C MET A 91 1.64 12.37 12.10
N LYS A 92 1.78 13.52 12.77
CA LYS A 92 3.02 14.31 12.72
C LYS A 92 4.23 13.50 13.14
N MET A 93 5.22 13.41 12.26
CA MET A 93 6.50 12.75 12.52
C MET A 93 7.58 13.30 11.59
N THR A 94 8.85 13.03 11.93
CA THR A 94 9.97 13.40 11.05
C THR A 94 9.98 12.52 9.81
N LEU A 95 10.58 13.00 8.72
CA LEU A 95 10.76 12.19 7.51
C LEU A 95 11.53 10.88 7.79
N ARG A 96 12.52 10.93 8.69
CA ARG A 96 13.27 9.74 9.10
C ARG A 96 12.37 8.72 9.78
N ALA A 97 11.61 9.14 10.79
CA ALA A 97 10.67 8.26 11.49
C ALA A 97 9.61 7.68 10.53
N TYR A 98 9.14 8.47 9.57
CA TYR A 98 8.23 7.99 8.53
C TYR A 98 8.85 6.89 7.66
N ILE A 99 10.10 7.07 7.21
CA ILE A 99 10.79 6.07 6.40
C ILE A 99 10.97 4.77 7.20
N ASP A 100 11.40 4.88 8.46
CA ASP A 100 11.69 3.75 9.33
C ASP A 100 10.42 2.98 9.71
N ASP A 101 9.32 3.69 10.02
CA ASP A 101 8.07 3.07 10.50
C ASP A 101 7.15 2.60 9.35
N ILE A 102 7.16 3.29 8.19
CA ILE A 102 6.11 3.13 7.15
C ILE A 102 6.71 3.03 5.75
N GLY A 103 7.59 3.97 5.36
CA GLY A 103 7.98 4.18 3.97
C GLY A 103 8.58 2.93 3.31
N ILE A 104 9.40 2.17 4.03
CA ILE A 104 10.02 0.93 3.53
C ILE A 104 8.97 -0.17 3.30
N THR A 105 7.93 -0.26 4.14
CA THR A 105 6.86 -1.25 4.03
C THR A 105 6.14 -1.18 2.67
N TYR A 106 6.01 0.02 2.09
CA TYR A 106 5.36 0.15 0.79
C TYR A 106 6.14 -0.45 -0.38
N LEU A 107 7.42 -0.79 -0.24
CA LEU A 107 8.16 -1.54 -1.27
C LEU A 107 7.54 -2.90 -1.58
N MET A 108 6.77 -3.47 -0.63
CA MET A 108 6.00 -4.69 -0.86
C MET A 108 4.98 -4.52 -1.99
N ILE A 109 4.41 -3.33 -2.17
CA ILE A 109 3.36 -3.06 -3.16
C ILE A 109 3.82 -3.40 -4.59
N PRO A 110 4.87 -2.75 -5.15
CA PRO A 110 5.35 -3.06 -6.50
C PRO A 110 5.94 -4.47 -6.64
N ILE A 111 6.45 -5.07 -5.55
CA ILE A 111 6.94 -6.46 -5.57
C ILE A 111 5.77 -7.42 -5.80
N ILE A 112 4.69 -7.27 -5.02
CA ILE A 112 3.49 -8.12 -5.11
C ILE A 112 2.82 -7.96 -6.48
N THR A 113 2.52 -6.72 -6.89
CA THR A 113 1.81 -6.49 -8.16
C THR A 113 2.61 -6.93 -9.38
N LYS A 114 3.94 -6.80 -9.36
CA LYS A 114 4.82 -7.37 -10.39
C LYS A 114 4.73 -8.89 -10.42
N GLY A 115 4.68 -9.55 -9.26
CA GLY A 115 4.45 -10.99 -9.11
C GLY A 115 3.22 -11.48 -9.89
N PHE A 116 2.10 -10.77 -9.79
CA PHE A 116 0.88 -11.09 -10.54
C PHE A 116 1.06 -11.05 -12.07
N GLY A 117 2.00 -10.26 -12.58
CA GLY A 117 2.33 -10.22 -14.00
C GLY A 117 3.04 -11.47 -14.51
N TYR A 118 3.61 -12.30 -13.63
CA TYR A 118 4.20 -13.61 -13.97
C TYR A 118 3.18 -14.76 -13.90
N LEU A 119 2.07 -14.59 -13.19
CA LEU A 119 1.05 -15.64 -12.99
C LEU A 119 0.16 -15.87 -14.22
N LYS A 120 0.37 -15.10 -15.28
CA LYS A 120 -0.40 -15.22 -16.52
C LYS A 120 0.02 -16.49 -17.27
N LYS A 121 -0.91 -17.45 -17.36
CA LYS A 121 -0.94 -18.47 -18.42
C LYS A 121 -1.83 -17.97 -19.55
#